data_AF-A0A2I1H0H7-F1
#
_entry.id   AF-A0A2I1H0H7-F1
#
_cell.length_a   1.000
_cell.length_b   1.000
_cell.length_c   1.000
_cell.angle_alpha   90.00
_cell.angle_beta   90.00
_cell.angle_gamma   90.00
#
_symmetry.space_group_name_H-M   'P 1'
#
loop_
_entity.id
_entity.type
_entity.pdbx_description
1 polymer ?
#
loop_
_entity_poly.entity_id
_entity_poly.type
_entity_poly.pdbx_seq_one_letter_code
_entity_poly.pdbx_strand_id
1 'polypeptide(L)'
;MNYLIISFLFVVFLQIQQVVSGEFRELISDPISFTTQDSQIVQNADLPMVKDEVSLTLNLKILSHNPNWACVFHKGGSDLVRTPALWLTPVKSQPHARFSTNINTNAGIDAVGNGLSLNQWYHLAYTLSEPKKRLDFYIDGQWVGFQSIQQVQVETIIFNDKPLYIGNDTIYNAITGQIKNFRYYNWYLSAEEVARAYLNSGGTAIPTSSQSLGSTSSPPPSQSPIPIPMPTPNNTGTMAGIGIGASLGSIALTIGCFYLYKKRQESKVLRVP
;
A
#
# COMPACT_ATOMS: atom_id res chain seq x y z
N MET A 1 4.56 38.63 35.98
CA MET A 1 3.61 38.49 34.85
C MET A 1 4.12 37.61 33.71
N ASN A 2 5.42 37.58 33.39
CA ASN A 2 5.93 36.82 32.23
C ASN A 2 6.02 35.29 32.42
N TYR A 3 6.22 34.78 33.64
CA TYR A 3 6.29 33.33 33.88
C TYR A 3 4.94 32.61 33.74
N LEU A 4 3.84 33.31 34.05
CA LEU A 4 2.48 32.75 33.96
C LEU A 4 2.06 32.56 32.49
N ILE A 5 2.47 33.48 31.60
CA ILE A 5 2.16 33.44 30.17
C ILE A 5 2.96 32.34 29.46
N ILE A 6 4.24 32.17 29.80
CA ILE A 6 5.08 31.09 29.24
C ILE A 6 4.59 29.72 29.70
N SER A 7 4.21 29.57 30.98
CA SER A 7 3.63 28.32 31.48
C SER A 7 2.27 28.01 30.85
N PHE A 8 1.44 29.02 30.58
CA PHE A 8 0.15 28.82 29.92
C PHE A 8 0.33 28.48 28.43
N LEU A 9 1.27 29.12 27.73
CA LEU A 9 1.62 28.75 26.35
C LEU A 9 2.24 27.36 26.25
N PHE A 10 3.07 26.94 27.22
CA PHE A 10 3.65 25.59 27.25
C PHE A 10 2.58 24.51 27.53
N VAL A 11 1.63 24.80 28.43
CA VAL A 11 0.48 23.91 28.70
C VAL A 11 -0.47 23.86 27.52
N VAL A 12 -0.78 24.99 26.86
CA VAL A 12 -1.61 25.02 25.63
C VAL A 12 -0.89 24.34 24.46
N PHE A 13 0.43 24.44 24.36
CA PHE A 13 1.22 23.72 23.33
C PHE A 13 1.29 22.21 23.60
N LEU A 14 1.33 21.78 24.87
CA LEU A 14 1.18 20.38 25.27
C LEU A 14 -0.26 19.86 25.07
N GLN A 15 -1.27 20.72 25.17
CA GLN A 15 -2.68 20.36 24.97
C GLN A 15 -3.09 20.23 23.49
N ILE A 16 -2.25 20.68 22.53
CA ILE A 16 -2.49 20.58 21.07
C ILE A 16 -1.63 19.46 20.42
N GLN A 17 -1.17 18.49 21.22
CA GLN A 17 -0.65 17.22 20.70
C GLN A 17 -1.38 16.05 21.36
N GLN A 18 -2.72 16.00 21.25
CA GLN A 18 -3.33 14.68 21.07
C GLN A 18 -2.92 14.20 19.68
N VAL A 19 -1.70 13.66 19.60
CA VAL A 19 -1.39 12.65 18.61
C VAL A 19 -2.45 11.58 18.86
N VAL A 20 -3.44 11.47 17.99
CA VAL A 20 -4.31 10.30 17.96
C VAL A 20 -3.36 9.15 17.66
N SER A 21 -2.85 8.51 18.71
CA SER A 21 -2.02 7.32 18.58
C SER A 21 -2.88 6.30 17.87
N GLY A 22 -2.41 5.76 16.74
CA GLY A 22 -3.13 4.73 16.02
C GLY A 22 -3.54 3.61 16.97
N GLU A 23 -4.78 3.14 16.83
CA GLU A 23 -5.35 2.02 17.57
C GLU A 23 -5.32 0.76 16.70
N PHE A 24 -4.93 -0.36 17.31
CA PHE A 24 -4.97 -1.65 16.64
C PHE A 24 -5.73 -2.67 17.48
N ARG A 25 -6.26 -3.68 16.80
CA ARG A 25 -6.89 -4.85 17.41
C ARG A 25 -6.32 -6.12 16.81
N GLU A 26 -5.93 -7.06 17.66
CA GLU A 26 -5.67 -8.44 17.25
C GLU A 26 -6.99 -9.21 17.20
N LEU A 27 -7.33 -9.73 16.01
CA LEU A 27 -8.58 -10.43 15.71
C LEU A 27 -8.41 -11.95 15.78
N ILE A 28 -7.21 -12.44 15.48
CA ILE A 28 -6.82 -13.85 15.55
C ILE A 28 -5.39 -13.89 16.10
N SER A 29 -5.19 -14.52 17.26
CA SER A 29 -3.87 -14.73 17.84
C SER A 29 -3.29 -16.07 17.35
N ASP A 30 -3.91 -17.18 17.78
CA ASP A 30 -3.48 -18.53 17.47
C ASP A 30 -3.94 -19.00 16.07
N PRO A 31 -3.29 -20.03 15.48
CA PRO A 31 -3.69 -20.59 14.20
C PRO A 31 -5.13 -21.13 14.21
N ILE A 32 -5.96 -20.56 13.34
CA ILE A 32 -7.30 -21.06 13.02
C ILE A 32 -7.30 -21.62 11.61
N SER A 33 -7.92 -22.79 11.43
CA SER A 33 -8.12 -23.41 10.12
C SER A 33 -9.44 -22.94 9.51
N PHE A 34 -9.40 -22.59 8.23
CA PHE A 34 -10.58 -22.26 7.44
C PHE A 34 -10.80 -23.36 6.39
N THR A 35 -12.00 -23.93 6.39
CA THR A 35 -12.48 -24.83 5.35
C THR A 35 -13.55 -24.15 4.49
N THR A 36 -14.14 -24.87 3.54
CA THR A 36 -15.06 -24.32 2.53
C THR A 36 -16.31 -23.62 3.08
N GLN A 37 -16.63 -23.76 4.37
CA GLN A 37 -17.80 -23.15 4.99
C GLN A 37 -17.50 -22.21 6.16
N ASP A 38 -16.25 -22.16 6.64
CA ASP A 38 -15.92 -21.42 7.85
C ASP A 38 -15.71 -19.94 7.54
N SER A 39 -16.38 -19.06 8.29
CA SER A 39 -16.16 -17.62 8.27
C SER A 39 -16.03 -17.11 9.69
N GLN A 40 -15.06 -16.21 9.91
CA GLN A 40 -15.04 -15.39 11.10
C GLN A 40 -15.50 -13.98 10.71
N ILE A 41 -16.55 -13.50 11.38
CA ILE A 41 -17.16 -12.20 11.10
C ILE A 41 -16.89 -11.28 12.29
N VAL A 42 -16.34 -10.10 12.02
CA VAL A 42 -16.11 -9.05 13.01
C VAL A 42 -16.98 -7.84 12.65
N GLN A 43 -17.82 -7.39 13.57
CA GLN A 43 -18.69 -6.25 13.32
C GLN A 43 -17.88 -4.96 13.27
N ASN A 44 -18.33 -3.98 12.48
CA ASN A 44 -17.62 -2.71 12.34
C ASN A 44 -17.45 -1.97 13.68
N ALA A 45 -18.46 -2.05 14.55
CA ALA A 45 -18.43 -1.45 15.88
C ALA A 45 -17.32 -2.02 16.78
N ASP A 46 -16.83 -3.24 16.48
CA ASP A 46 -15.75 -3.87 17.22
C ASP A 46 -14.37 -3.53 16.64
N LEU A 47 -14.28 -2.92 15.45
CA LEU A 47 -13.01 -2.56 14.83
C LEU A 47 -12.57 -1.15 15.26
N PRO A 48 -11.25 -0.89 15.35
CA PRO A 48 -10.72 0.46 15.45
C PRO A 48 -11.30 1.37 14.37
N MET A 49 -11.78 2.56 14.77
CA MET A 49 -12.42 3.50 13.85
C MET A 49 -11.41 3.99 12.82
N VAL A 50 -11.72 3.78 11.53
CA VAL A 50 -10.91 4.24 10.40
C VAL A 50 -11.42 5.59 9.92
N LYS A 51 -10.52 6.57 9.82
CA LYS A 51 -10.81 7.88 9.25
C LYS A 51 -10.41 7.94 7.78
N ASP A 52 -9.14 7.70 7.50
CA ASP A 52 -8.53 7.92 6.18
C ASP A 52 -7.36 6.96 5.88
N GLU A 53 -6.99 6.09 6.82
CA GLU A 53 -5.96 5.08 6.65
C GLU A 53 -6.34 3.78 7.37
N VAL A 54 -5.98 2.63 6.76
CA VAL A 54 -6.19 1.31 7.36
C VAL A 54 -5.07 0.37 6.98
N SER A 55 -4.64 -0.46 7.92
CA SER A 55 -3.71 -1.56 7.63
C SER A 55 -4.17 -2.87 8.23
N LEU A 56 -3.84 -3.97 7.57
CA LEU A 56 -4.10 -5.32 8.02
C LEU A 56 -2.83 -6.14 7.86
N THR A 57 -2.45 -6.87 8.90
CA THR A 57 -1.35 -7.84 8.85
C THR A 57 -1.85 -9.19 9.29
N LEU A 58 -1.40 -10.27 8.65
CA LEU A 58 -1.68 -11.63 9.09
C LEU A 58 -0.59 -12.59 8.65
N ASN A 59 -0.49 -13.75 9.30
CA ASN A 59 0.18 -14.90 8.68
C ASN A 59 -0.86 -15.81 8.02
N LEU A 60 -0.61 -16.15 6.76
CA LEU A 60 -1.43 -17.07 5.97
C LEU A 60 -0.60 -18.30 5.60
N LYS A 61 -1.20 -19.49 5.74
CA LYS A 61 -0.70 -20.72 5.15
C LYS A 61 -1.80 -21.39 4.34
N ILE A 62 -1.55 -21.60 3.06
CA ILE A 62 -2.51 -22.22 2.15
C ILE A 62 -2.28 -23.73 2.14
N LEU A 63 -3.35 -24.52 2.24
CA LEU A 63 -3.28 -25.98 2.18
C LEU A 63 -3.67 -26.52 0.80
N SER A 64 -4.51 -25.81 0.06
CA SER A 64 -4.80 -26.12 -1.35
C SER A 64 -5.13 -24.86 -2.16
N HIS A 65 -4.82 -24.90 -3.46
CA HIS A 65 -5.21 -23.85 -4.38
C HIS A 65 -6.68 -23.98 -4.76
N ASN A 66 -7.39 -22.86 -4.78
CA ASN A 66 -8.75 -22.81 -5.30
C ASN A 66 -8.71 -22.61 -6.83
N PRO A 67 -9.51 -23.34 -7.62
CA PRO A 67 -9.60 -23.10 -9.06
C PRO A 67 -10.32 -21.78 -9.40
N ASN A 68 -10.91 -21.11 -8.40
CA ASN A 68 -11.52 -19.79 -8.50
C ASN A 68 -10.89 -18.83 -7.47
N TRP A 69 -11.37 -17.59 -7.44
CA TRP A 69 -10.99 -16.60 -6.45
C TRP A 69 -11.31 -17.06 -5.02
N ALA A 70 -10.35 -16.91 -4.10
CA ALA A 70 -10.53 -17.30 -2.70
C ALA A 70 -10.37 -16.11 -1.74
N CYS A 71 -11.33 -15.89 -0.84
CA CYS A 71 -11.35 -14.77 0.09
C CYS A 71 -10.45 -15.01 1.31
N VAL A 72 -9.42 -14.17 1.50
CA VAL A 72 -8.65 -14.14 2.76
C VAL A 72 -9.35 -13.26 3.78
N PHE A 73 -9.72 -12.04 3.38
CA PHE A 73 -10.59 -11.17 4.15
C PHE A 73 -11.32 -10.19 3.22
N HIS A 74 -12.50 -9.74 3.65
CA HIS A 74 -13.31 -8.78 2.91
C HIS A 74 -14.16 -7.97 3.90
N LYS A 75 -13.96 -6.65 3.94
CA LYS A 75 -14.82 -5.75 4.68
C LYS A 75 -15.87 -5.13 3.75
N GLY A 76 -17.05 -5.73 3.72
CA GLY A 76 -18.11 -5.39 2.78
C GLY A 76 -19.38 -6.19 3.02
N GLY A 77 -20.54 -5.58 2.79
CA GLY A 77 -21.84 -6.27 2.84
C GLY A 77 -22.31 -6.77 1.47
N SER A 78 -21.50 -6.56 0.43
CA SER A 78 -21.78 -6.92 -0.95
C SER A 78 -20.49 -6.92 -1.75
N ASP A 79 -20.48 -7.58 -2.90
CA ASP A 79 -19.30 -7.76 -3.76
C ASP A 79 -18.54 -6.45 -4.07
N LEU A 80 -19.25 -5.35 -4.31
CA LEU A 80 -18.64 -4.08 -4.74
C LEU A 80 -18.26 -3.13 -3.59
N VAL A 81 -18.22 -3.62 -2.34
CA VAL A 81 -17.82 -2.83 -1.17
C VAL A 81 -16.54 -3.44 -0.60
N ARG A 82 -15.38 -3.03 -1.12
CA ARG A 82 -14.13 -3.82 -0.99
C ARG A 82 -13.07 -3.20 -0.10
N THR A 83 -13.39 -2.25 0.77
CA THR A 83 -12.38 -1.52 1.57
C THR A 83 -12.32 -1.96 3.04
N PRO A 84 -11.28 -2.68 3.48
CA PRO A 84 -10.26 -3.37 2.69
C PRO A 84 -10.68 -4.80 2.32
N ALA A 85 -10.10 -5.34 1.24
CA ALA A 85 -10.31 -6.72 0.85
C ALA A 85 -9.05 -7.35 0.24
N LEU A 86 -8.91 -8.65 0.44
CA LEU A 86 -7.86 -9.46 -0.12
C LEU A 86 -8.43 -10.81 -0.55
N TRP A 87 -8.34 -11.08 -1.84
CA TRP A 87 -8.54 -12.40 -2.42
C TRP A 87 -7.22 -12.99 -2.90
N LEU A 88 -7.27 -14.27 -3.22
CA LEU A 88 -6.21 -15.00 -3.90
C LEU A 88 -6.68 -15.35 -5.31
N THR A 89 -5.81 -15.16 -6.29
CA THR A 89 -6.11 -15.50 -7.68
C THR A 89 -6.31 -17.01 -7.83
N PRO A 90 -7.11 -17.44 -8.84
CA PRO A 90 -7.24 -18.83 -9.22
C PRO A 90 -5.88 -19.53 -9.44
N VAL A 91 -5.79 -20.80 -9.05
CA VAL A 91 -4.68 -21.74 -9.35
C VAL A 91 -3.35 -21.43 -8.66
N LYS A 92 -2.85 -20.19 -8.68
CA LYS A 92 -1.55 -19.80 -8.10
C LYS A 92 -1.65 -19.12 -6.75
N SER A 93 -2.85 -18.75 -6.33
CA SER A 93 -3.08 -18.01 -5.09
C SER A 93 -2.23 -16.74 -4.98
N GLN A 94 -2.11 -15.95 -6.05
CA GLN A 94 -1.44 -14.65 -5.98
C GLN A 94 -2.33 -13.69 -5.18
N PRO A 95 -1.78 -12.86 -4.27
CA PRO A 95 -2.57 -11.86 -3.58
C PRO A 95 -3.20 -10.86 -4.57
N HIS A 96 -4.49 -10.64 -4.39
CA HIS A 96 -5.34 -9.72 -5.16
C HIS A 96 -6.00 -8.76 -4.18
N ALA A 97 -5.30 -7.67 -3.90
CA ALA A 97 -5.68 -6.71 -2.89
C ALA A 97 -6.59 -5.64 -3.50
N ARG A 98 -7.69 -5.29 -2.83
CA ARG A 98 -8.70 -4.34 -3.33
C ARG A 98 -9.12 -3.32 -2.31
N PHE A 99 -9.57 -2.19 -2.85
CA PHE A 99 -10.32 -1.14 -2.19
C PHE A 99 -11.32 -0.53 -3.16
N SER A 100 -12.29 0.20 -2.63
CA SER A 100 -13.28 0.95 -3.40
C SER A 100 -12.97 2.44 -3.34
N THR A 101 -13.18 3.12 -4.46
CA THR A 101 -13.23 4.58 -4.56
C THR A 101 -14.63 5.03 -4.98
N ASN A 102 -14.85 6.34 -5.00
CA ASN A 102 -16.08 6.93 -5.54
C ASN A 102 -16.26 6.76 -7.06
N ILE A 103 -15.24 6.26 -7.78
CA ILE A 103 -15.27 6.10 -9.25
C ILE A 103 -15.04 4.63 -9.65
N ASN A 104 -14.21 3.91 -8.89
CA ASN A 104 -13.87 2.52 -9.15
C ASN A 104 -14.03 1.68 -7.88
N THR A 105 -15.07 0.85 -7.84
CA THR A 105 -15.33 -0.05 -6.69
C THR A 105 -14.38 -1.24 -6.62
N ASN A 106 -13.60 -1.48 -7.68
CA ASN A 106 -12.66 -2.58 -7.83
C ASN A 106 -11.21 -2.08 -8.02
N ALA A 107 -10.82 -0.97 -7.40
CA ALA A 107 -9.44 -0.50 -7.44
C ALA A 107 -8.52 -1.43 -6.63
N GLY A 108 -7.25 -1.55 -7.05
CA GLY A 108 -6.27 -2.35 -6.31
C GLY A 108 -5.24 -3.03 -7.19
N ILE A 109 -4.63 -4.07 -6.65
CA ILE A 109 -3.58 -4.86 -7.30
C ILE A 109 -4.21 -6.12 -7.89
N ASP A 110 -4.01 -6.36 -9.19
CA ASP A 110 -4.56 -7.53 -9.91
C ASP A 110 -3.94 -8.85 -9.49
N ALA A 111 -2.62 -8.89 -9.37
CA ALA A 111 -1.88 -10.02 -8.85
C ALA A 111 -0.47 -9.54 -8.44
N VAL A 112 0.08 -10.05 -7.35
CA VAL A 112 1.44 -9.73 -6.92
C VAL A 112 2.27 -10.99 -6.64
N GLY A 113 3.56 -10.92 -6.99
CA GLY A 113 4.48 -12.05 -6.85
C GLY A 113 4.16 -13.21 -7.79
N ASN A 114 4.76 -14.38 -7.53
CA ASN A 114 4.64 -15.57 -8.38
C ASN A 114 3.53 -16.56 -7.95
N GLY A 115 2.82 -16.24 -6.87
CA GLY A 115 1.88 -17.14 -6.20
C GLY A 115 2.42 -17.58 -4.84
N LEU A 116 1.51 -17.90 -3.91
CA LEU A 116 1.86 -18.38 -2.59
C LEU A 116 1.96 -19.91 -2.60
N SER A 117 3.08 -20.45 -2.12
CA SER A 117 3.29 -21.90 -2.09
C SER A 117 2.41 -22.58 -1.04
N LEU A 118 2.03 -23.83 -1.30
CA LEU A 118 1.27 -24.63 -0.34
C LEU A 118 2.13 -24.98 0.88
N ASN A 119 1.48 -25.11 2.03
CA ASN A 119 2.06 -25.54 3.31
C ASN A 119 3.20 -24.63 3.85
N GLN A 120 3.31 -23.40 3.34
CA GLN A 120 4.25 -22.40 3.82
C GLN A 120 3.51 -21.24 4.50
N TRP A 121 4.07 -20.75 5.61
CA TRP A 121 3.59 -19.52 6.26
C TRP A 121 4.16 -18.30 5.54
N TYR A 122 3.28 -17.35 5.21
CA TYR A 122 3.62 -16.02 4.70
C TYR A 122 3.05 -14.97 5.62
N HIS A 123 3.83 -13.95 5.97
CA HIS A 123 3.29 -12.74 6.57
C HIS A 123 2.84 -11.78 5.46
N LEU A 124 1.56 -11.46 5.42
CA LEU A 124 0.98 -10.53 4.47
C LEU A 124 0.65 -9.23 5.17
N ALA A 125 0.98 -8.09 4.54
CA ALA A 125 0.52 -6.79 5.00
C ALA A 125 -0.14 -6.00 3.86
N TYR A 126 -1.31 -5.46 4.16
CA TYR A 126 -2.09 -4.56 3.33
C TYR A 126 -2.10 -3.20 4.03
N THR A 127 -1.66 -2.12 3.38
CA THR A 127 -1.66 -0.78 3.97
C THR A 127 -2.24 0.23 2.99
N LEU A 128 -3.31 0.92 3.37
CA LEU A 128 -4.06 1.83 2.49
C LEU A 128 -4.15 3.21 3.13
N SER A 129 -3.91 4.24 2.32
CA SER A 129 -3.93 5.62 2.78
C SER A 129 -4.58 6.54 1.75
N GLU A 130 -5.63 7.24 2.18
CA GLU A 130 -6.26 8.30 1.41
C GLU A 130 -5.37 9.55 1.31
N PRO A 131 -4.66 10.00 2.37
CA PRO A 131 -3.69 11.10 2.23
C PRO A 131 -2.57 10.79 1.24
N LYS A 132 -2.09 9.54 1.20
CA LYS A 132 -1.05 9.09 0.25
C LYS A 132 -1.63 8.64 -1.10
N LYS A 133 -2.97 8.55 -1.21
CA LYS A 133 -3.70 8.10 -2.41
C LYS A 133 -3.23 6.75 -2.96
N ARG A 134 -2.85 5.82 -2.08
CA ARG A 134 -2.29 4.52 -2.49
C ARG A 134 -2.52 3.39 -1.50
N LEU A 135 -2.53 2.18 -2.06
CA LEU A 135 -2.40 0.89 -1.41
C LEU A 135 -0.97 0.37 -1.59
N ASP A 136 -0.38 -0.16 -0.53
CA ASP A 136 0.87 -0.91 -0.54
C ASP A 136 0.67 -2.33 -0.01
N PHE A 137 1.38 -3.29 -0.60
CA PHE A 137 1.30 -4.69 -0.23
C PHE A 137 2.68 -5.29 0.02
N TYR A 138 2.77 -6.10 1.08
CA TYR A 138 4.02 -6.69 1.54
C TYR A 138 3.86 -8.20 1.76
N ILE A 139 4.92 -8.94 1.47
CA ILE A 139 5.06 -10.37 1.77
C ILE A 139 6.35 -10.54 2.56
N ASP A 140 6.28 -11.19 3.72
CA ASP A 140 7.41 -11.46 4.62
C ASP A 140 8.23 -10.20 4.95
N GLY A 141 7.51 -9.11 5.22
CA GLY A 141 8.10 -7.81 5.55
C GLY A 141 8.69 -7.06 4.35
N GLN A 142 8.68 -7.63 3.15
CA GLN A 142 9.19 -6.99 1.93
C GLN A 142 8.07 -6.38 1.12
N TRP A 143 8.30 -5.17 0.62
CA TRP A 143 7.37 -4.51 -0.29
C TRP A 143 7.37 -5.22 -1.65
N VAL A 144 6.18 -5.63 -2.11
CA VAL A 144 6.04 -6.41 -3.36
C VAL A 144 5.20 -5.72 -4.42
N GLY A 145 4.47 -4.66 -4.07
CA GLY A 145 3.68 -3.91 -5.03
C GLY A 145 2.80 -2.85 -4.39
N PHE A 146 2.22 -2.00 -5.24
CA PHE A 146 1.35 -0.91 -4.83
C PHE A 146 0.31 -0.60 -5.92
N GLN A 147 -0.74 0.11 -5.54
CA GLN A 147 -1.68 0.74 -6.47
C GLN A 147 -1.98 2.17 -6.01
N SER A 148 -1.79 3.14 -6.90
CA SER A 148 -2.19 4.54 -6.66
C SER A 148 -3.51 4.87 -7.34
N ILE A 149 -4.28 5.77 -6.72
CA ILE A 149 -5.38 6.48 -7.38
C ILE A 149 -4.80 7.35 -8.50
N GLN A 150 -5.44 7.33 -9.68
CA GLN A 150 -4.96 8.07 -10.85
C GLN A 150 -5.50 9.50 -10.85
N GLN A 151 -6.80 9.66 -10.54
CA GLN A 151 -7.47 10.96 -10.58
C GLN A 151 -7.46 11.65 -9.21
N VAL A 152 -6.26 11.91 -8.68
CA VAL A 152 -6.04 12.35 -7.28
C VAL A 152 -6.85 13.56 -6.81
N GLN A 153 -7.33 14.42 -7.73
CA GLN A 153 -8.14 15.61 -7.43
C GLN A 153 -9.62 15.30 -7.16
N VAL A 154 -10.16 14.22 -7.75
CA VAL A 154 -11.61 13.92 -7.74
C VAL A 154 -11.91 12.52 -7.20
N GLU A 155 -10.92 11.63 -7.21
CA GLU A 155 -11.05 10.26 -6.75
C GLU A 155 -10.63 10.16 -5.27
N THR A 156 -11.52 9.57 -4.48
CA THR A 156 -11.39 9.39 -3.03
C THR A 156 -11.65 7.95 -2.65
N ILE A 157 -10.81 7.39 -1.78
CA ILE A 157 -11.03 6.07 -1.18
C ILE A 157 -12.28 6.11 -0.30
N ILE A 158 -13.11 5.08 -0.43
CA ILE A 158 -14.29 4.86 0.42
C ILE A 158 -13.92 3.87 1.52
N PHE A 159 -13.91 4.32 2.78
CA PHE A 159 -13.86 3.46 3.96
C PHE A 159 -15.29 3.15 4.41
N ASN A 160 -15.68 1.87 4.36
CA ASN A 160 -17.06 1.47 4.64
C ASN A 160 -17.28 1.04 6.09
N ASP A 161 -18.55 0.99 6.50
CA ASP A 161 -19.00 0.62 7.84
C ASP A 161 -19.50 -0.84 7.96
N LYS A 162 -19.23 -1.69 6.96
CA LYS A 162 -19.74 -3.07 6.90
C LYS A 162 -18.89 -4.04 7.74
N PRO A 163 -19.41 -5.22 8.08
CA PRO A 163 -18.63 -6.24 8.79
C PRO A 163 -17.38 -6.65 8.01
N LEU A 164 -16.35 -7.09 8.74
CA LEU A 164 -15.15 -7.73 8.19
C LEU A 164 -15.33 -9.24 8.24
N TYR A 165 -15.32 -9.87 7.07
CA TYR A 165 -15.30 -11.31 6.90
C TYR A 165 -13.86 -11.79 6.77
N ILE A 166 -13.51 -12.89 7.42
CA ILE A 166 -12.19 -13.52 7.36
C ILE A 166 -12.38 -14.98 6.96
N GLY A 167 -11.59 -15.41 5.96
CA GLY A 167 -11.56 -16.77 5.44
C GLY A 167 -12.66 -17.14 4.45
N ASN A 168 -13.83 -16.51 4.55
CA ASN A 168 -14.98 -16.69 3.65
C ASN A 168 -15.93 -15.49 3.76
N ASP A 169 -16.25 -14.85 2.63
CA ASP A 169 -17.16 -13.70 2.56
C ASP A 169 -18.55 -14.04 2.00
N THR A 170 -18.84 -15.33 1.80
CA THR A 170 -20.08 -15.89 1.22
C THR A 170 -20.37 -15.49 -0.23
N ILE A 171 -19.50 -14.68 -0.84
CA ILE A 171 -19.62 -14.17 -2.21
C ILE A 171 -18.64 -14.92 -3.11
N TYR A 172 -17.39 -15.01 -2.67
CA TYR A 172 -16.33 -15.79 -3.30
C TYR A 172 -16.06 -17.07 -2.51
N ASN A 173 -15.25 -17.96 -3.08
CA ASN A 173 -14.89 -19.18 -2.39
C ASN A 173 -14.09 -18.87 -1.12
N ALA A 174 -14.28 -19.70 -0.10
CA ALA A 174 -13.41 -19.67 1.07
C ALA A 174 -11.99 -20.09 0.70
N ILE A 175 -11.00 -19.59 1.45
CA ILE A 175 -9.67 -20.19 1.44
C ILE A 175 -9.72 -21.58 2.09
N THR A 176 -8.82 -22.46 1.66
CA THR A 176 -8.52 -23.70 2.37
C THR A 176 -7.12 -23.58 2.95
N GLY A 177 -7.04 -23.22 4.22
CA GLY A 177 -5.80 -22.72 4.81
C GLY A 177 -5.86 -22.49 6.31
N GLN A 178 -4.81 -21.90 6.84
CA GLN A 178 -4.72 -21.44 8.22
C GLN A 178 -4.32 -19.97 8.28
N ILE A 179 -4.91 -19.23 9.21
CA ILE A 179 -4.58 -17.84 9.51
C ILE A 179 -4.21 -17.72 10.98
N LYS A 180 -3.20 -16.90 11.28
CA LYS A 180 -2.83 -16.48 12.65
C LYS A 180 -2.33 -15.04 12.66
N ASN A 181 -2.17 -14.46 13.85
CA ASN A 181 -1.66 -13.10 14.05
C ASN A 181 -2.38 -12.05 13.18
N PHE A 182 -3.69 -12.19 12.98
CA PHE A 182 -4.47 -11.24 12.19
C PHE A 182 -4.69 -9.98 13.02
N ARG A 183 -4.16 -8.86 12.56
CA ARG A 183 -4.27 -7.55 13.23
C ARG A 183 -4.83 -6.51 12.28
N TYR A 184 -5.69 -5.66 12.83
CA TYR A 184 -6.33 -4.54 12.15
C TYR A 184 -5.88 -3.24 12.79
N TYR A 185 -5.45 -2.29 11.97
CA TYR A 185 -4.87 -1.01 12.37
C TYR A 185 -5.67 0.11 11.72
N ASN A 186 -6.02 1.16 12.46
CA ASN A 186 -6.67 2.35 11.90
C ASN A 186 -5.69 3.41 11.38
N TRP A 187 -4.46 3.00 11.06
CA TRP A 187 -3.46 3.86 10.45
C TRP A 187 -2.71 3.12 9.35
N TYR A 188 -1.99 3.88 8.52
CA TYR A 188 -1.10 3.32 7.52
C TYR A 188 0.21 2.86 8.15
N LEU A 189 0.51 1.56 8.09
CA LEU A 189 1.81 1.05 8.52
C LEU A 189 2.90 1.44 7.49
N SER A 190 3.96 2.06 7.99
CA SER A 190 5.22 2.27 7.26
C SER A 190 5.92 0.93 6.95
N ALA A 191 6.88 0.96 6.02
CA ALA A 191 7.68 -0.22 5.70
C ALA A 191 8.42 -0.76 6.93
N GLU A 192 8.92 0.12 7.80
CA GLU A 192 9.60 -0.22 9.05
C GLU A 192 8.65 -0.88 10.05
N GLU A 193 7.41 -0.38 10.16
CA GLU A 193 6.39 -0.99 11.01
C GLU A 193 5.95 -2.35 10.47
N VAL A 194 5.82 -2.51 9.15
CA VAL A 194 5.51 -3.81 8.53
C VAL A 194 6.65 -4.81 8.76
N ALA A 195 7.90 -4.39 8.60
CA ALA A 195 9.06 -5.24 8.89
C ALA A 195 9.07 -5.67 10.37
N ARG A 196 8.74 -4.77 11.30
CA ARG A 196 8.61 -5.09 12.73
C ARG A 196 7.44 -6.05 12.99
N ALA A 197 6.29 -5.86 12.34
CA ALA A 197 5.15 -6.76 12.45
C ALA A 197 5.51 -8.17 11.98
N TYR A 198 6.25 -8.29 10.87
CA TYR A 198 6.76 -9.56 10.37
C TYR A 198 7.65 -10.29 11.39
N LEU A 199 8.65 -9.59 11.95
CA LEU A 199 9.53 -10.15 12.97
C LEU A 199 8.74 -10.59 14.21
N ASN A 200 7.83 -9.76 14.69
CA ASN A 200 6.97 -10.06 15.84
C ASN A 200 6.00 -11.22 15.59
N SER A 201 5.77 -11.59 14.32
CA SER A 201 4.90 -12.71 13.92
C SER A 201 5.65 -14.06 13.80
N GLY A 202 6.94 -14.08 14.14
CA GLY A 202 7.84 -15.24 14.02
C GLY A 202 8.63 -15.28 12.72
N GLY A 203 8.67 -14.18 11.96
CA GLY A 203 9.54 -14.02 10.80
C GLY A 203 11.01 -13.94 11.20
N THR A 204 11.91 -14.30 10.28
CA THR A 204 13.35 -14.13 10.47
C THR A 204 13.81 -12.86 9.75
N ALA A 205 14.79 -12.15 10.34
CA ALA A 205 15.37 -11.00 9.67
C ALA A 205 15.94 -11.42 8.32
N ILE A 206 15.55 -10.72 7.26
CA ILE A 206 16.20 -10.87 5.96
C ILE A 206 17.62 -10.32 6.12
N PRO A 207 18.67 -11.11 5.84
CA PRO A 207 20.04 -10.62 5.93
C PRO A 207 20.20 -9.46 4.95
N THR A 208 20.29 -8.25 5.49
CA THR A 208 20.58 -7.06 4.70
C THR A 208 22.06 -7.15 4.33
N SER A 209 22.39 -7.52 3.09
CA SER A 209 23.76 -7.34 2.61
C SER A 209 24.09 -5.85 2.70
N SER A 210 24.99 -5.49 3.61
CA SER A 210 25.47 -4.12 3.77
C SER A 210 26.21 -3.69 2.50
N GLN A 211 25.54 -3.01 1.58
CA GLN A 211 26.26 -2.21 0.60
C GLN A 211 26.78 -0.97 1.34
N SER A 212 28.06 -0.99 1.72
CA SER A 212 28.73 0.19 2.25
C SER A 212 28.73 1.28 1.18
N LEU A 213 28.29 2.48 1.55
CA LEU A 213 28.54 3.71 0.79
C LEU A 213 30.05 3.94 0.72
N GLY A 214 30.69 3.39 -0.32
CA GLY A 214 32.08 3.68 -0.66
C GLY A 214 32.15 5.01 -1.41
N SER A 215 32.60 6.05 -0.72
CA SER A 215 33.05 7.30 -1.33
C SER A 215 34.41 7.09 -2.02
N THR A 216 34.55 7.49 -3.29
CA THR A 216 35.64 8.37 -3.79
C THR A 216 35.70 8.51 -5.32
N SER A 217 36.02 9.76 -5.71
CA SER A 217 36.79 10.26 -6.86
C SER A 217 36.22 10.34 -8.29
N SER A 218 35.86 11.60 -8.61
CA SER A 218 36.11 12.38 -9.84
C SER A 218 35.48 11.99 -11.20
N PRO A 219 34.92 12.96 -11.96
CA PRO A 219 34.36 12.70 -13.27
C PRO A 219 35.43 12.66 -14.38
N PRO A 220 35.30 11.80 -15.41
CA PRO A 220 36.17 11.81 -16.59
C PRO A 220 35.84 12.98 -17.53
N PRO A 221 36.79 13.42 -18.39
CA PRO A 221 36.60 14.62 -19.22
C PRO A 221 35.54 14.42 -20.30
N SER A 222 34.75 15.47 -20.51
CA SER A 222 33.71 15.56 -21.55
C SER A 222 34.30 15.41 -22.96
N GLN A 223 33.86 14.40 -23.70
CA GLN A 223 34.01 14.34 -25.16
C GLN A 223 32.70 14.78 -25.81
N SER A 224 32.83 15.57 -26.89
CA SER A 224 31.71 16.15 -27.64
C SER A 224 30.91 15.06 -28.40
N PRO A 225 29.58 15.19 -28.57
CA PRO A 225 28.80 14.17 -29.25
C PRO A 225 29.03 14.16 -30.78
N ILE A 226 29.23 12.95 -31.32
CA ILE A 226 29.14 12.66 -32.76
C ILE A 226 27.65 12.63 -33.15
N PRO A 227 27.21 13.22 -34.28
CA PRO A 227 25.80 13.18 -34.70
C PRO A 227 25.35 11.77 -35.11
N ILE A 228 24.22 11.30 -34.59
CA ILE A 228 23.57 10.04 -34.98
C ILE A 228 22.56 10.31 -36.11
N PRO A 229 22.50 9.51 -37.19
CA PRO A 229 21.47 9.63 -38.22
C PRO A 229 20.08 9.21 -37.72
N MET A 230 19.05 9.93 -38.18
CA MET A 230 17.63 9.76 -37.83
C MET A 230 17.05 8.46 -38.42
N PRO A 231 16.33 7.61 -37.66
CA PRO A 231 15.63 6.46 -38.22
C PRO A 231 14.21 6.83 -38.70
N THR A 232 13.85 6.33 -39.89
CA THR A 232 12.47 6.35 -40.44
C THR A 232 11.55 5.39 -39.69
N PRO A 233 10.25 5.72 -39.52
CA PRO A 233 9.34 4.92 -38.72
C PRO A 233 8.85 3.69 -39.50
N ASN A 234 8.88 2.52 -38.87
CA ASN A 234 8.14 1.36 -39.34
C ASN A 234 7.28 0.79 -38.20
N ASN A 235 6.03 0.56 -38.53
CA ASN A 235 4.89 0.45 -37.64
C ASN A 235 4.58 -1.02 -37.43
N THR A 236 4.83 -1.53 -36.22
CA THR A 236 4.25 -2.79 -35.75
C THR A 236 3.98 -2.65 -34.26
N GLY A 237 2.69 -2.54 -33.91
CA GLY A 237 2.24 -2.37 -32.53
C GLY A 237 2.18 -3.71 -31.80
N THR A 238 3.13 -3.93 -30.89
CA THR A 238 3.02 -4.90 -29.78
C THR A 238 3.24 -4.12 -28.50
N MET A 239 2.16 -3.92 -27.74
CA MET A 239 2.16 -3.18 -26.48
C MET A 239 2.64 -4.11 -25.37
N ALA A 240 3.96 -4.12 -25.12
CA ALA A 240 4.56 -4.69 -23.92
C ALA A 240 4.84 -3.55 -22.93
N GLY A 241 4.47 -3.77 -21.66
CA GLY A 241 4.45 -2.77 -20.60
C GLY A 241 5.81 -2.11 -20.35
N ILE A 242 5.79 -0.78 -20.21
CA ILE A 242 6.94 0.01 -19.80
C ILE A 242 6.81 0.26 -18.29
N GLY A 243 7.59 -0.48 -17.52
CA GLY A 243 7.98 -0.06 -16.18
C GLY A 243 8.96 1.10 -16.32
N ILE A 244 8.52 2.32 -16.01
CA ILE A 244 9.39 3.48 -15.93
C ILE A 244 9.97 3.56 -14.52
N GLY A 245 11.18 3.03 -14.35
CA GLY A 245 12.07 3.44 -13.27
C GLY A 245 12.46 4.89 -13.50
N ALA A 246 11.87 5.81 -12.74
CA ALA A 246 12.29 7.20 -12.74
C ALA A 246 13.64 7.29 -12.00
N SER A 247 14.73 7.38 -12.76
CA SER A 247 16.03 7.78 -12.21
C SER A 247 15.94 9.22 -11.68
N LEU A 248 16.72 9.52 -10.65
CA LEU A 248 16.78 10.82 -9.96
C LEU A 248 17.01 12.03 -10.89
N GLY A 249 17.51 11.82 -12.11
CA GLY A 249 17.68 12.86 -13.12
C GLY A 249 16.35 13.46 -13.63
N SER A 250 15.28 12.66 -13.70
CA SER A 250 13.98 13.12 -14.25
C SER A 250 13.24 14.07 -13.30
N ILE A 251 13.46 13.93 -12.00
CA ILE A 251 12.83 14.76 -10.96
C ILE A 251 13.43 16.18 -10.98
N ALA A 252 14.75 16.31 -11.15
CA ALA A 252 15.42 17.61 -11.20
C ALA A 252 15.00 18.44 -12.43
N LEU A 253 14.83 17.79 -13.59
CA LEU A 253 14.37 18.47 -14.81
C LEU A 253 12.92 18.97 -14.67
N THR A 254 12.06 18.21 -14.00
CA THR A 254 10.65 18.55 -13.79
C THR A 254 10.49 19.71 -12.82
N ILE A 255 11.27 19.74 -11.72
CA ILE A 255 11.27 20.85 -10.75
C ILE A 255 11.83 22.13 -11.40
N GLY A 256 12.91 22.03 -12.18
CA GLY A 256 13.49 23.16 -12.91
C GLY A 256 12.52 23.77 -13.93
N CYS A 257 11.84 22.92 -14.70
CA CYS A 257 10.83 23.36 -15.66
C CYS A 257 9.62 24.03 -14.99
N PHE A 258 9.18 23.50 -13.84
CA PHE A 258 8.08 24.09 -13.07
C PHE A 258 8.45 25.46 -12.48
N TYR A 259 9.68 25.61 -11.97
CA TYR A 259 10.18 26.88 -11.46
C TYR A 259 10.28 27.95 -12.55
N LEU A 260 10.80 27.59 -13.74
CA LEU A 260 10.88 28.51 -14.88
C LEU A 260 9.50 28.87 -15.43
N TYR A 261 8.55 27.92 -15.43
CA TYR A 261 7.17 28.18 -15.83
C TYR A 261 6.48 29.18 -14.90
N LYS A 262 6.61 29.01 -13.58
CA LYS A 262 6.02 29.93 -12.58
C LYS A 262 6.60 31.35 -12.70
N LYS A 263 7.92 31.48 -12.84
CA LYS A 263 8.59 32.79 -13.02
C LYS A 263 8.14 33.51 -14.30
N ARG A 264 7.79 32.76 -15.36
CA ARG A 264 7.26 33.32 -16.61
C ARG A 264 5.81 33.78 -16.50
N GLN A 265 5.02 33.23 -15.58
CA GLN A 265 3.65 33.70 -15.31
C GLN A 265 3.67 34.98 -14.47
N GLU A 266 4.52 35.06 -13.44
CA GLU A 266 4.64 36.24 -12.58
C GLU A 266 5.14 37.49 -13.35
N SER A 267 6.00 37.30 -14.35
CA SER A 267 6.49 38.38 -15.21
C SER A 267 5.46 38.88 -16.25
N LYS A 268 4.39 38.12 -16.51
CA LYS A 268 3.28 38.55 -17.37
C LYS A 268 2.21 39.35 -16.63
N VAL A 269 2.07 39.14 -15.31
CA VAL A 269 1.12 39.88 -14.46
C VAL A 269 1.58 41.33 -14.21
N LEU A 270 2.89 41.60 -14.28
CA LEU A 270 3.49 42.92 -14.08
C LEU A 270 3.57 43.80 -15.34
N ARG A 271 2.99 43.37 -16.46
CA ARG A 271 2.84 44.20 -17.68
C ARG A 271 1.40 44.16 -18.16
N VAL A 272 0.55 44.93 -17.51
CA VAL A 272 -0.69 45.43 -18.10
C VAL A 272 -0.53 46.96 -18.14
N PRO A 273 -0.61 47.61 -19.30
CA PRO A 273 -0.67 49.07 -19.37
C PRO A 273 -1.98 49.61 -18.78
#